data_AF-A0A7W7EK98-F1
#
_entry.id   AF-A0A7W7EK98-F1
#
_cell.length_a   1.000
_cell.length_b   1.000
_cell.length_c   1.000
_cell.angle_alpha   90.00
_cell.angle_beta   90.00
_cell.angle_gamma   90.00
#
_symmetry.space_group_name_H-M   'P 1'
#
loop_
_entity.id
_entity.type
_entity.pdbx_description
1 polymer ?
#
loop_
_entity_poly.entity_id
_entity_poly.type
_entity_poly.pdbx_seq_one_letter_code
_entity_poly.pdbx_strand_id
1 'polypeptide(L)'
;MSDPDSGRAPQANGASVAERRKGKSSRRGKRKRGGPARPNAFSAEANQTGTSGPAATRPIDNDTGSPGKKRKRRRRSRGGAHDGAQHTSSSQQQQASSAPEQRAAAGPSHKNGKNRRKHRSKRGLQGRPLVHEKTAQIVAPAAPAAAEHAPARNDHHNDRHPPSQRRDSHVPHQHADGDYRPVDLYAALDLGTNNCRLLIAQPTRPGQFRVVDAFSRIVRLGEGLGASGRLSSDAMDRAVEALRVCAGKLKTREIRRMRLIATEACRAAENGEAFLARVTEETGLRLEIIDRETEARLAVSGCSSLVGSEARSVVLFDIGGGSSEIAVIRIGENRSSRLANHITHWTSLPVGVVTLSERHGGRDVTPELFETMVREVEGMLERFDCPPVQGAARDSGDFHLIGTSGTVTTLAGVHLDLPRYDRRRVDGVWLSDDEVTAMQAKLLSWDFAGRAANPCIGPDRADLVLAGCAILEAIRRRWPSPRMRVADRGLREGLLTDMMADDGVWRRGRSRRGHRPKDMKGPQA
;
A
#
# COMPACT_ATOMS: atom_id res chain seq x y z
N MET A 1 14.82 8.93 14.89
CA MET A 1 14.57 9.16 13.46
C MET A 1 13.49 10.24 13.41
N SER A 2 13.62 11.17 12.48
CA SER A 2 12.69 12.28 12.32
C SER A 2 12.32 12.35 10.84
N ASP A 3 11.06 12.62 10.54
CA ASP A 3 10.60 12.85 9.17
C ASP A 3 11.34 14.09 8.61
N PRO A 4 12.07 13.98 7.47
CA PRO A 4 12.83 15.10 6.91
C PRO A 4 11.95 16.27 6.43
N ASP A 5 10.65 16.05 6.18
CA ASP A 5 9.70 17.13 5.84
C ASP A 5 9.08 17.78 7.11
N SER A 6 9.35 17.27 8.31
CA SER A 6 8.83 17.85 9.56
C SER A 6 9.61 19.09 9.99
N GLY A 7 9.21 20.26 9.49
CA GLY A 7 9.79 21.57 9.77
C GLY A 7 9.66 22.10 11.22
N ARG A 8 9.84 21.26 12.24
CA ARG A 8 9.87 21.64 13.66
C ARG A 8 11.06 21.01 14.39
N ALA A 9 12.00 21.86 14.80
CA ALA A 9 13.07 21.47 15.71
C ALA A 9 12.51 21.05 17.09
N PRO A 10 13.04 19.98 17.72
CA PRO A 10 12.58 19.53 19.02
C PRO A 10 13.05 20.46 20.15
N GLN A 11 12.12 20.88 21.00
CA GLN A 11 12.47 21.57 22.25
C GLN A 11 13.03 20.58 23.27
N ALA A 12 14.24 20.84 23.75
CA ALA A 12 14.86 20.07 24.82
C ALA A 12 14.44 20.60 26.20
N ASN A 13 13.61 19.84 26.93
CA ASN A 13 13.94 19.31 28.27
C ASN A 13 12.74 18.64 28.95
N GLY A 14 13.02 17.63 29.78
CA GLY A 14 12.04 16.83 30.51
C GLY A 14 11.56 17.46 31.83
N ALA A 15 10.61 16.77 32.47
CA ALA A 15 9.86 17.26 33.64
C ALA A 15 10.44 16.84 35.02
N SER A 16 9.80 17.36 36.09
CA SER A 16 10.14 17.28 37.53
C SER A 16 11.29 18.22 37.94
N VAL A 17 11.31 18.83 39.14
CA VAL A 17 10.70 18.46 40.44
C VAL A 17 9.96 19.66 41.08
N ALA A 18 9.02 19.40 41.99
CA ALA A 18 8.33 20.43 42.76
C ALA A 18 9.07 20.81 44.05
N GLU A 19 9.23 22.11 44.34
CA GLU A 19 9.32 22.59 45.72
C GLU A 19 8.92 24.07 45.90
N ARG A 20 8.91 24.55 47.16
CA ARG A 20 8.04 25.63 47.65
C ARG A 20 8.68 27.03 47.75
N ARG A 21 7.83 28.03 47.46
CA ARG A 21 7.64 29.33 48.20
C ARG A 21 8.65 30.49 48.06
N LYS A 22 8.02 31.68 48.04
CA LYS A 22 8.47 33.05 48.41
C LYS A 22 9.36 33.83 47.42
N GLY A 23 8.90 35.04 47.07
CA GLY A 23 9.70 36.07 46.40
C GLY A 23 8.86 37.18 45.73
N LYS A 24 8.41 38.20 46.47
CA LYS A 24 7.86 39.43 45.87
C LYS A 24 9.03 40.33 45.43
N SER A 25 8.96 40.99 44.27
CA SER A 25 9.23 42.43 44.14
C SER A 25 8.97 42.95 42.73
N SER A 26 8.40 44.15 42.66
CA SER A 26 8.26 44.99 41.48
C SER A 26 9.60 45.59 41.00
N ARG A 27 9.62 46.06 39.74
CA ARG A 27 9.92 47.47 39.40
C ARG A 27 9.45 47.85 37.99
N ARG A 28 9.04 49.12 37.84
CA ARG A 28 8.45 49.72 36.63
C ARG A 28 9.07 51.10 36.41
N GLY A 29 9.43 51.44 35.16
CA GLY A 29 9.99 52.74 34.75
C GLY A 29 11.11 52.57 33.71
N LYS A 30 11.31 53.43 32.71
CA LYS A 30 10.77 54.79 32.46
C LYS A 30 10.28 54.99 31.00
N ARG A 31 9.60 56.12 30.77
CA ARG A 31 8.97 56.58 29.51
C ARG A 31 9.90 57.51 28.72
N LYS A 32 9.67 57.64 27.40
CA LYS A 32 9.38 58.90 26.64
C LYS A 32 9.16 58.50 25.17
N ARG A 33 7.97 58.64 24.55
CA ARG A 33 7.19 59.83 24.13
C ARG A 33 7.90 60.72 23.09
N GLY A 34 7.39 60.66 21.86
CA GLY A 34 7.60 61.60 20.76
C GLY A 34 6.67 61.23 19.59
N GLY A 35 5.75 62.13 19.27
CA GLY A 35 4.92 62.17 18.05
C GLY A 35 4.46 63.63 17.91
N PRO A 36 3.46 63.97 17.07
CA PRO A 36 2.82 63.22 15.98
C PRO A 36 2.87 64.02 14.64
N ALA A 37 2.29 63.48 13.55
CA ALA A 37 1.36 64.19 12.64
C ALA A 37 1.07 63.38 11.34
N ARG A 38 -0.22 63.21 11.04
CA ARG A 38 -0.77 63.23 9.66
C ARG A 38 -1.44 64.62 9.48
N PRO A 39 -1.81 65.08 8.27
CA PRO A 39 -3.11 64.66 7.70
C PRO A 39 -3.21 64.64 6.14
N ASN A 40 -4.22 63.90 5.63
CA ASN A 40 -5.19 64.20 4.55
C ASN A 40 -4.75 64.78 3.18
N ALA A 41 -5.51 64.67 2.06
CA ALA A 41 -6.60 63.80 1.57
C ALA A 41 -6.96 64.25 0.11
N PHE A 42 -8.06 63.72 -0.48
CA PHE A 42 -8.70 64.12 -1.77
C PHE A 42 -7.94 63.73 -3.07
N SER A 43 -8.55 63.50 -4.24
CA SER A 43 -9.95 63.12 -4.62
C SER A 43 -9.99 62.61 -6.07
N ALA A 44 -11.15 62.13 -6.54
CA ALA A 44 -11.40 61.70 -7.93
C ALA A 44 -12.12 62.77 -8.78
N GLU A 45 -11.92 62.71 -10.10
CA GLU A 45 -12.74 63.21 -11.25
C GLU A 45 -11.87 63.08 -12.54
N ALA A 46 -12.30 63.18 -13.80
CA ALA A 46 -13.50 62.83 -14.60
C ALA A 46 -13.33 63.46 -16.02
N ASN A 47 -14.06 62.95 -17.03
CA ASN A 47 -14.43 63.57 -18.35
C ASN A 47 -13.52 63.55 -19.63
N GLN A 48 -14.12 62.96 -20.69
CA GLN A 48 -14.33 63.44 -22.10
C GLN A 48 -13.10 63.64 -23.04
N THR A 49 -13.10 63.32 -24.34
CA THR A 49 -14.14 63.13 -25.42
C THR A 49 -13.77 61.91 -26.32
N GLY A 50 -14.46 61.48 -27.40
CA GLY A 50 -15.81 61.76 -27.95
C GLY A 50 -15.91 61.53 -29.49
N THR A 51 -17.04 60.98 -29.98
CA THR A 51 -17.51 60.85 -31.43
C THR A 51 -16.66 60.03 -32.43
N SER A 52 -17.17 59.26 -33.41
CA SER A 52 -18.55 58.96 -33.90
C SER A 52 -18.59 57.63 -34.72
N GLY A 53 -19.74 56.95 -34.81
CA GLY A 53 -19.99 55.79 -35.71
C GLY A 53 -20.57 56.21 -37.08
N PRO A 54 -21.39 55.40 -37.81
CA PRO A 54 -21.93 54.04 -37.59
C PRO A 54 -21.50 53.07 -38.75
N ALA A 55 -22.14 51.96 -39.18
CA ALA A 55 -23.46 51.34 -38.93
C ALA A 55 -23.53 49.80 -39.15
N ALA A 56 -24.73 49.26 -38.93
CA ALA A 56 -25.22 47.87 -38.98
C ALA A 56 -25.41 47.21 -40.38
N THR A 57 -25.48 45.87 -40.41
CA THR A 57 -26.57 45.09 -41.07
C THR A 57 -26.56 43.58 -40.73
N ARG A 58 -27.76 42.98 -40.60
CA ARG A 58 -28.10 41.54 -40.76
C ARG A 58 -29.17 41.46 -41.88
N PRO A 59 -29.30 40.36 -42.66
CA PRO A 59 -30.29 39.27 -42.38
C PRO A 59 -29.63 37.85 -42.52
N ILE A 60 -30.10 36.71 -41.98
CA ILE A 60 -31.41 35.97 -41.92
C ILE A 60 -31.63 34.98 -43.10
N ASP A 61 -32.24 33.82 -42.76
CA ASP A 61 -32.73 32.65 -43.57
C ASP A 61 -31.71 31.56 -43.96
N ASN A 62 -31.87 30.29 -43.51
CA ASN A 62 -32.84 29.22 -43.88
C ASN A 62 -32.57 28.67 -45.30
N ASP A 63 -32.43 27.36 -45.56
CA ASP A 63 -33.40 26.29 -45.27
C ASP A 63 -32.80 24.85 -45.41
N THR A 64 -33.63 23.85 -45.11
CA THR A 64 -33.54 22.37 -45.18
C THR A 64 -32.72 21.68 -46.29
N GLY A 65 -32.26 20.44 -46.00
CA GLY A 65 -31.74 19.54 -47.04
C GLY A 65 -31.06 18.23 -46.59
N SER A 66 -31.84 17.20 -46.20
CA SER A 66 -31.43 15.79 -46.32
C SER A 66 -32.29 15.13 -47.41
N PRO A 67 -31.73 14.37 -48.36
CA PRO A 67 -31.53 12.93 -48.11
C PRO A 67 -30.38 12.26 -48.93
N GLY A 68 -30.13 10.95 -48.70
CA GLY A 68 -29.54 10.11 -49.77
C GLY A 68 -28.62 8.94 -49.36
N LYS A 69 -29.19 7.79 -48.98
CA LYS A 69 -28.44 6.51 -48.95
C LYS A 69 -28.06 6.05 -50.36
N LYS A 70 -26.80 5.68 -50.65
CA LYS A 70 -26.48 4.67 -51.68
C LYS A 70 -25.38 3.67 -51.25
N ARG A 71 -25.71 2.38 -51.40
CA ARG A 71 -24.84 1.20 -51.24
C ARG A 71 -24.03 0.98 -52.53
N LYS A 72 -22.79 0.47 -52.46
CA LYS A 72 -22.41 -0.80 -53.16
C LYS A 72 -20.93 -1.23 -52.97
N ARG A 73 -20.76 -2.56 -52.82
CA ARG A 73 -19.67 -3.45 -53.32
C ARG A 73 -18.21 -3.03 -53.03
N ARG A 74 -17.40 -3.80 -52.29
CA ARG A 74 -17.12 -5.26 -52.35
C ARG A 74 -16.62 -5.72 -53.73
N ARG A 75 -15.30 -5.85 -53.90
CA ARG A 75 -14.67 -6.75 -54.87
C ARG A 75 -13.54 -7.53 -54.18
N ARG A 76 -13.51 -8.84 -54.40
CA ARG A 76 -12.40 -9.73 -54.05
C ARG A 76 -11.44 -9.77 -55.25
N SER A 77 -10.16 -10.01 -55.00
CA SER A 77 -9.32 -10.82 -55.88
C SER A 77 -8.74 -12.00 -55.07
N ARG A 78 -8.43 -13.10 -55.76
CA ARG A 78 -7.88 -14.35 -55.23
C ARG A 78 -6.65 -14.69 -56.06
N GLY A 79 -5.72 -15.44 -55.45
CA GLY A 79 -4.99 -16.51 -56.15
C GLY A 79 -3.53 -16.21 -56.49
N GLY A 80 -2.67 -17.17 -56.16
CA GLY A 80 -1.24 -17.19 -56.48
C GLY A 80 -0.47 -18.07 -55.49
N ALA A 81 -0.20 -19.32 -55.87
CA ALA A 81 0.63 -20.29 -55.14
C ALA A 81 1.34 -21.20 -56.17
N HIS A 82 2.38 -21.95 -55.76
CA HIS A 82 3.34 -22.73 -56.58
C HIS A 82 4.37 -21.85 -57.34
N ASP A 83 5.65 -22.21 -57.53
CA ASP A 83 6.57 -23.28 -57.04
C ASP A 83 7.98 -22.62 -56.92
N GLY A 84 9.04 -23.11 -56.25
CA GLY A 84 9.82 -24.35 -56.46
C GLY A 84 11.33 -24.02 -56.63
N ALA A 85 12.23 -25.00 -56.40
CA ALA A 85 13.72 -24.93 -56.43
C ALA A 85 14.39 -24.05 -55.32
N GLN A 86 15.34 -24.50 -54.49
CA GLN A 86 16.59 -25.29 -54.65
C GLN A 86 17.72 -24.58 -55.43
N HIS A 87 18.79 -24.15 -54.74
CA HIS A 87 20.13 -24.80 -54.81
C HIS A 87 21.23 -24.15 -53.91
N THR A 88 22.12 -25.00 -53.38
CA THR A 88 23.57 -24.80 -53.01
C THR A 88 24.05 -23.45 -52.43
N SER A 89 24.54 -23.35 -51.18
CA SER A 89 25.73 -23.96 -50.53
C SER A 89 27.09 -23.34 -50.86
N SER A 90 27.75 -22.74 -49.86
CA SER A 90 29.21 -22.70 -49.75
C SER A 90 29.66 -22.58 -48.29
N SER A 91 30.52 -23.50 -47.86
CA SER A 91 31.05 -23.67 -46.51
C SER A 91 32.42 -23.02 -46.30
N GLN A 92 32.72 -22.59 -45.07
CA GLN A 92 34.02 -22.79 -44.37
C GLN A 92 33.80 -22.32 -42.91
N GLN A 93 33.81 -23.20 -41.90
CA GLN A 93 34.97 -23.82 -41.24
C GLN A 93 36.02 -22.82 -40.71
N GLN A 94 36.11 -22.73 -39.38
CA GLN A 94 37.32 -23.14 -38.66
C GLN A 94 37.02 -23.51 -37.19
N GLN A 95 37.69 -24.55 -36.69
CA GLN A 95 37.66 -25.02 -35.30
C GLN A 95 39.02 -24.72 -34.65
N ALA A 96 39.02 -24.42 -33.35
CA ALA A 96 39.99 -24.85 -32.32
C ALA A 96 39.61 -24.15 -30.99
N SER A 97 39.30 -24.78 -29.85
CA SER A 97 39.96 -25.85 -29.08
C SER A 97 41.21 -25.41 -28.31
N SER A 98 41.06 -25.02 -27.04
CA SER A 98 41.98 -25.42 -25.95
C SER A 98 41.50 -24.99 -24.54
N ALA A 99 41.32 -25.98 -23.68
CA ALA A 99 41.70 -25.96 -22.27
C ALA A 99 42.78 -27.06 -22.10
N PRO A 100 43.43 -27.30 -20.94
CA PRO A 100 43.25 -26.70 -19.61
C PRO A 100 44.58 -26.27 -18.94
N GLU A 101 44.54 -25.80 -17.68
CA GLU A 101 45.62 -26.11 -16.73
C GLU A 101 45.20 -26.12 -15.25
N GLN A 102 45.83 -27.00 -14.47
CA GLN A 102 45.70 -27.13 -13.01
C GLN A 102 47.09 -27.00 -12.35
N ARG A 103 47.15 -26.43 -11.15
CA ARG A 103 48.14 -26.69 -10.05
C ARG A 103 47.52 -26.10 -8.77
N ALA A 104 47.30 -26.83 -7.66
CA ALA A 104 48.23 -27.55 -6.78
C ALA A 104 49.23 -26.60 -6.07
N ALA A 105 49.47 -26.64 -4.74
CA ALA A 105 48.86 -27.38 -3.62
C ALA A 105 49.34 -26.80 -2.26
N ALA A 106 49.03 -27.50 -1.15
CA ALA A 106 49.66 -27.47 0.19
C ALA A 106 48.97 -26.73 1.37
N GLY A 107 48.61 -27.51 2.40
CA GLY A 107 48.58 -27.07 3.81
C GLY A 107 49.95 -27.29 4.49
N PRO A 108 50.09 -27.42 5.84
CA PRO A 108 49.21 -28.25 6.67
C PRO A 108 48.97 -27.85 8.17
N SER A 109 48.17 -28.68 8.85
CA SER A 109 48.32 -29.14 10.27
C SER A 109 47.71 -28.37 11.48
N HIS A 110 46.71 -29.04 12.08
CA HIS A 110 46.42 -29.27 13.52
C HIS A 110 46.91 -28.33 14.64
N LYS A 111 45.99 -28.03 15.60
CA LYS A 111 45.98 -28.68 16.94
C LYS A 111 44.72 -28.42 17.78
N ASN A 112 44.39 -29.38 18.66
CA ASN A 112 43.33 -29.33 19.68
C ASN A 112 43.62 -28.34 20.82
N GLY A 113 42.60 -27.83 21.53
CA GLY A 113 42.85 -27.17 22.83
C GLY A 113 41.71 -26.50 23.61
N LYS A 114 40.96 -27.29 24.39
CA LYS A 114 40.42 -26.97 25.74
C LYS A 114 39.54 -25.71 25.98
N ASN A 115 38.30 -26.01 26.40
CA ASN A 115 37.63 -25.48 27.60
C ASN A 115 38.13 -24.16 28.22
N ARG A 116 37.29 -23.11 28.19
CA ARG A 116 37.31 -22.05 29.21
C ARG A 116 35.91 -21.57 29.58
N ARG A 117 35.37 -22.13 30.67
CA ARG A 117 34.25 -21.49 31.41
C ARG A 117 34.72 -20.12 31.91
N LYS A 118 33.98 -19.05 31.63
CA LYS A 118 33.98 -17.84 32.47
C LYS A 118 32.55 -17.32 32.66
N HIS A 119 32.32 -16.82 33.87
CA HIS A 119 31.02 -16.44 34.41
C HIS A 119 30.68 -14.97 34.12
N ARG A 120 29.37 -14.64 34.11
CA ARG A 120 28.80 -13.28 34.33
C ARG A 120 29.03 -12.31 33.15
N SER A 121 28.06 -11.55 32.68
CA SER A 121 27.00 -10.87 33.43
C SER A 121 25.65 -10.82 32.69
N LYS A 122 24.55 -10.82 33.46
CA LYS A 122 23.25 -10.38 32.97
C LYS A 122 23.31 -8.86 32.77
N ARG A 123 23.03 -8.37 31.56
CA ARG A 123 22.53 -6.99 31.33
C ARG A 123 21.16 -7.09 30.66
N GLY A 124 20.25 -6.20 31.06
CA GLY A 124 18.82 -6.33 30.76
C GLY A 124 18.48 -6.06 29.30
N LEU A 125 17.50 -6.80 28.80
CA LEU A 125 16.80 -6.48 27.54
C LEU A 125 15.93 -5.24 27.78
N GLN A 126 16.45 -4.05 27.47
CA GLN A 126 15.64 -2.83 27.32
C GLN A 126 15.24 -2.64 25.86
N GLY A 127 14.38 -3.54 25.37
CA GLY A 127 13.48 -3.23 24.27
C GLY A 127 12.14 -2.85 24.85
N ARG A 128 11.81 -1.55 24.91
CA ARG A 128 10.45 -1.11 25.27
C ARG A 128 9.47 -1.67 24.23
N PRO A 129 8.37 -2.34 24.63
CA PRO A 129 7.25 -2.54 23.73
C PRO A 129 6.73 -1.18 23.26
N LEU A 130 6.32 -1.09 22.01
CA LEU A 130 5.46 0.00 21.56
C LEU A 130 4.13 -0.07 22.34
N VAL A 131 3.47 1.08 22.47
CA VAL A 131 2.32 1.27 23.35
C VAL A 131 1.20 0.27 23.03
N HIS A 132 0.51 -0.23 24.05
CA HIS A 132 -0.71 -1.02 23.85
C HIS A 132 -1.82 -0.15 23.26
N GLU A 133 -1.93 -0.14 21.94
CA GLU A 133 -3.05 0.48 21.24
C GLU A 133 -4.30 -0.39 21.28
N LYS A 134 -5.47 0.28 21.29
CA LYS A 134 -6.77 -0.37 21.40
C LYS A 134 -7.03 -1.22 20.15
N THR A 135 -7.39 -2.49 20.33
CA THR A 135 -7.91 -3.32 19.23
C THR A 135 -9.10 -2.61 18.58
N ALA A 136 -9.06 -2.44 17.26
CA ALA A 136 -10.19 -1.91 16.51
C ALA A 136 -11.40 -2.86 16.66
N GLN A 137 -12.50 -2.33 17.19
CA GLN A 137 -13.77 -3.03 17.33
C GLN A 137 -14.75 -2.46 16.33
N ILE A 138 -15.58 -3.32 15.74
CA ILE A 138 -16.77 -2.90 14.99
C ILE A 138 -17.75 -2.35 16.01
N VAL A 139 -18.06 -1.05 15.93
CA VAL A 139 -19.12 -0.43 16.72
C VAL A 139 -20.45 -0.79 16.06
N ALA A 140 -21.48 -1.11 16.84
CA ALA A 140 -22.83 -1.13 16.29
C ALA A 140 -23.19 0.30 15.85
N PRO A 141 -23.64 0.54 14.60
CA PRO A 141 -24.19 1.84 14.22
C PRO A 141 -25.39 2.16 15.12
N ALA A 142 -25.60 3.44 15.41
CA ALA A 142 -26.75 3.86 16.20
C ALA A 142 -28.04 3.46 15.47
N ALA A 143 -28.88 2.65 16.11
CA ALA A 143 -30.15 2.27 15.52
C ALA A 143 -31.08 3.50 15.44
N PRO A 144 -31.76 3.76 14.30
CA PRO A 144 -32.85 4.72 14.28
C PRO A 144 -33.96 4.24 15.23
N ALA A 145 -34.56 5.16 15.97
CA ALA A 145 -35.56 4.83 16.99
C ALA A 145 -36.77 4.13 16.35
N ALA A 146 -36.95 2.84 16.68
CA ALA A 146 -38.12 2.08 16.28
C ALA A 146 -39.30 2.40 17.21
N ALA A 147 -40.45 2.73 16.63
CA ALA A 147 -41.68 2.96 17.40
C ALA A 147 -42.22 1.64 17.96
N GLU A 148 -42.62 1.66 19.24
CA GLU A 148 -43.20 0.52 19.94
C GLU A 148 -44.63 0.23 19.45
N HIS A 149 -44.97 -1.05 19.26
CA HIS A 149 -46.35 -1.53 19.28
C HIS A 149 -46.41 -2.90 19.99
N ALA A 150 -47.28 -2.99 20.99
CA ALA A 150 -47.44 -4.17 21.85
C ALA A 150 -48.41 -5.22 21.24
N PRO A 151 -48.30 -6.50 21.62
CA PRO A 151 -49.12 -7.57 21.05
C PRO A 151 -50.47 -7.74 21.76
N ALA A 152 -51.49 -8.16 21.00
CA ALA A 152 -52.78 -8.64 21.50
C ALA A 152 -52.85 -10.17 21.55
N ARG A 153 -53.62 -10.71 22.50
CA ARG A 153 -53.86 -12.16 22.71
C ARG A 153 -55.01 -12.67 21.83
N ASN A 154 -55.04 -13.99 21.59
CA ASN A 154 -56.29 -14.78 21.60
C ASN A 154 -56.02 -16.29 21.73
N ASP A 155 -57.04 -17.03 22.16
CA ASP A 155 -56.96 -18.38 22.75
C ASP A 155 -57.43 -19.56 21.86
N HIS A 156 -57.21 -20.77 22.39
CA HIS A 156 -58.00 -22.03 22.28
C HIS A 156 -57.66 -23.14 21.25
N HIS A 157 -57.41 -24.35 21.81
CA HIS A 157 -57.90 -25.72 21.50
C HIS A 157 -57.86 -26.28 20.03
N ASN A 158 -57.67 -27.58 19.76
CA ASN A 158 -57.82 -28.78 20.60
C ASN A 158 -57.03 -30.05 20.11
N ASP A 159 -56.87 -31.02 21.03
CA ASP A 159 -56.57 -32.48 20.92
C ASP A 159 -56.18 -33.18 19.58
N ARG A 160 -55.16 -34.08 19.62
CA ARG A 160 -55.31 -35.57 19.68
C ARG A 160 -53.98 -36.36 19.52
N HIS A 161 -53.73 -37.31 20.44
CA HIS A 161 -52.87 -38.50 20.33
C HIS A 161 -53.77 -39.76 20.16
N PRO A 162 -53.31 -41.06 20.09
CA PRO A 162 -51.97 -41.71 20.06
C PRO A 162 -51.85 -42.68 18.82
N PRO A 163 -51.07 -43.81 18.76
CA PRO A 163 -50.07 -44.40 19.67
C PRO A 163 -48.72 -44.88 19.06
N SER A 164 -47.91 -45.46 19.95
CA SER A 164 -46.50 -45.89 19.84
C SER A 164 -46.18 -47.10 18.95
N GLN A 165 -44.94 -47.13 18.44
CA GLN A 165 -44.13 -48.35 18.34
C GLN A 165 -42.70 -48.13 18.92
N ARG A 166 -42.01 -49.21 19.28
CA ARG A 166 -40.78 -49.22 20.10
C ARG A 166 -39.58 -49.80 19.32
N ARG A 167 -38.37 -49.32 19.67
CA ARG A 167 -37.02 -49.90 19.37
C ARG A 167 -36.65 -49.83 17.87
N ASP A 168 -35.43 -49.44 17.49
CA ASP A 168 -34.15 -49.92 18.02
C ASP A 168 -33.07 -48.86 18.29
N SER A 169 -32.12 -49.23 19.14
CA SER A 169 -30.94 -48.45 19.48
C SER A 169 -29.80 -48.68 18.48
N HIS A 170 -29.40 -47.62 17.78
CA HIS A 170 -28.08 -47.51 17.16
C HIS A 170 -27.47 -46.16 17.56
N VAL A 171 -26.45 -46.22 18.43
CA VAL A 171 -25.61 -45.06 18.75
C VAL A 171 -24.55 -44.97 17.65
N PRO A 172 -24.56 -43.93 16.79
CA PRO A 172 -23.44 -43.70 15.90
C PRO A 172 -22.25 -43.28 16.78
N HIS A 173 -21.15 -44.02 16.70
CA HIS A 173 -19.94 -43.69 17.44
C HIS A 173 -19.53 -42.24 17.15
N GLN A 174 -19.43 -41.43 18.21
CA GLN A 174 -18.82 -40.12 18.15
C GLN A 174 -17.36 -40.30 17.69
N HIS A 175 -17.09 -40.00 16.43
CA HIS A 175 -15.72 -39.88 15.96
C HIS A 175 -15.04 -38.76 16.73
N ALA A 176 -13.87 -39.09 17.31
CA ALA A 176 -13.19 -38.30 18.33
C ALA A 176 -13.02 -36.81 17.97
N ASP A 177 -13.13 -35.95 18.99
CA ASP A 177 -12.80 -34.53 18.95
C ASP A 177 -11.42 -34.29 18.30
N GLY A 178 -11.43 -33.92 17.02
CA GLY A 178 -10.26 -33.39 16.34
C GLY A 178 -10.02 -31.96 16.79
N ASP A 179 -9.20 -31.78 17.85
CA ASP A 179 -8.64 -30.53 18.40
C ASP A 179 -9.12 -29.25 17.68
N TYR A 180 -10.40 -28.88 17.91
CA TYR A 180 -11.08 -27.82 17.17
C TYR A 180 -10.64 -26.45 17.70
N ARG A 181 -9.38 -26.12 17.43
CA ARG A 181 -8.82 -24.81 17.75
C ARG A 181 -9.61 -23.77 16.97
N PRO A 182 -10.20 -22.77 17.64
CA PRO A 182 -10.85 -21.66 16.97
C PRO A 182 -9.92 -21.10 15.90
N VAL A 183 -10.48 -20.87 14.71
CA VAL A 183 -9.70 -20.44 13.56
C VAL A 183 -9.34 -18.97 13.79
N ASP A 184 -8.16 -18.69 14.36
CA ASP A 184 -7.69 -17.34 14.66
C ASP A 184 -7.60 -16.50 13.36
N LEU A 185 -8.69 -15.84 12.98
CA LEU A 185 -8.76 -14.97 11.80
C LEU A 185 -8.28 -13.56 12.15
N TYR A 186 -7.47 -13.00 11.27
CA TYR A 186 -7.02 -11.61 11.34
C TYR A 186 -7.53 -10.84 10.12
N ALA A 187 -7.80 -9.55 10.29
CA ALA A 187 -8.21 -8.70 9.18
C ALA A 187 -7.39 -7.40 9.09
N ALA A 188 -6.93 -7.07 7.89
CA ALA A 188 -6.28 -5.81 7.58
C ALA A 188 -7.06 -5.08 6.49
N LEU A 189 -7.42 -3.82 6.73
CA LEU A 189 -8.08 -2.95 5.77
C LEU A 189 -7.20 -1.73 5.51
N ASP A 190 -6.95 -1.43 4.23
CA ASP A 190 -6.34 -0.17 3.78
C ASP A 190 -7.36 0.68 3.03
N LEU A 191 -7.43 1.97 3.38
CA LEU A 191 -8.13 3.00 2.63
C LEU A 191 -7.10 3.99 2.10
N GLY A 192 -6.65 3.73 0.87
CA GLY A 192 -5.71 4.59 0.16
C GLY A 192 -6.39 5.63 -0.72
N THR A 193 -5.59 6.55 -1.25
CA THR A 193 -6.02 7.63 -2.17
C THR A 193 -6.80 7.12 -3.39
N ASN A 194 -6.45 5.94 -3.93
CA ASN A 194 -7.10 5.37 -5.11
C ASN A 194 -8.03 4.19 -4.80
N ASN A 195 -7.70 3.36 -3.81
CA ASN A 195 -8.27 2.02 -3.64
C ASN A 195 -8.63 1.78 -2.16
N CYS A 196 -9.80 1.19 -1.92
CA CYS A 196 -10.16 0.59 -0.63
C CYS A 196 -9.94 -0.93 -0.74
N ARG A 197 -9.27 -1.54 0.23
CA ARG A 197 -8.95 -2.98 0.21
C ARG A 197 -9.08 -3.60 1.59
N LEU A 198 -9.57 -4.84 1.64
CA LEU A 198 -9.64 -5.67 2.84
C LEU A 198 -9.01 -7.03 2.56
N LEU A 199 -8.26 -7.55 3.55
CA LEU A 199 -7.70 -8.88 3.54
C LEU A 199 -7.99 -9.57 4.86
N ILE A 200 -8.70 -10.70 4.82
CA ILE A 200 -8.95 -11.58 5.96
C ILE A 200 -8.09 -12.82 5.79
N ALA A 201 -7.30 -13.17 6.81
CA ALA A 201 -6.32 -14.24 6.72
C ALA A 201 -6.20 -15.06 8.00
N GLN A 202 -5.79 -16.32 7.84
CA GLN A 202 -5.52 -17.28 8.90
C GLN A 202 -4.00 -17.55 8.96
N PRO A 203 -3.33 -17.47 10.12
CA PRO A 203 -1.92 -17.85 10.24
C PRO A 203 -1.74 -19.34 9.96
N THR A 204 -0.62 -19.71 9.33
CA THR A 204 -0.30 -21.11 8.98
C THR A 204 1.08 -21.51 9.51
N ARG A 205 2.09 -21.64 8.65
CA ARG A 205 3.48 -21.90 9.05
C ARG A 205 4.12 -20.61 9.60
N PRO A 206 5.24 -20.68 10.35
CA PRO A 206 5.92 -19.49 10.85
C PRO A 206 6.19 -18.43 9.76
N GLY A 207 5.69 -17.21 9.97
CA GLY A 207 5.78 -16.11 9.00
C GLY A 207 4.91 -16.24 7.76
N GLN A 208 3.92 -17.15 7.76
CA GLN A 208 3.00 -17.38 6.65
C GLN A 208 1.55 -17.39 7.12
N PHE A 209 0.65 -16.96 6.23
CA PHE A 209 -0.79 -17.01 6.40
C PHE A 209 -1.48 -17.43 5.09
N ARG A 210 -2.71 -17.93 5.20
CA ARG A 210 -3.62 -18.22 4.09
C ARG A 210 -4.68 -17.12 4.04
N VAL A 211 -4.88 -16.53 2.86
CA VAL A 211 -6.01 -15.62 2.62
C VAL A 211 -7.32 -16.41 2.63
N VAL A 212 -8.30 -15.92 3.39
CA VAL A 212 -9.63 -16.53 3.60
C VAL A 212 -10.71 -15.73 2.86
N ASP A 213 -10.61 -14.40 2.89
CA ASP A 213 -11.44 -13.50 2.08
C ASP A 213 -10.61 -12.26 1.69
N ALA A 214 -10.94 -11.66 0.57
CA ALA A 214 -10.35 -10.42 0.09
C ALA A 214 -11.42 -9.54 -0.55
N PHE A 215 -11.19 -8.23 -0.51
CA PHE A 215 -11.97 -7.24 -1.24
C PHE A 215 -11.04 -6.13 -1.72
N SER A 216 -11.33 -5.61 -2.91
CA SER A 216 -10.63 -4.48 -3.50
C SER A 216 -11.62 -3.72 -4.37
N ARG A 217 -11.74 -2.41 -4.16
CA ARG A 217 -12.54 -1.51 -4.98
C ARG A 217 -11.79 -0.21 -5.22
N ILE A 218 -11.73 0.22 -6.47
CA ILE A 218 -11.25 1.56 -6.81
C ILE A 218 -12.31 2.55 -6.33
N VAL A 219 -11.88 3.51 -5.52
CA VAL A 219 -12.74 4.53 -4.90
C VAL A 219 -12.34 5.95 -5.29
N ARG A 220 -11.09 6.16 -5.73
CA ARG A 220 -10.52 7.48 -6.07
C ARG A 220 -10.82 8.52 -4.98
N LEU A 221 -10.54 8.17 -3.71
CA LEU A 221 -10.85 9.00 -2.54
C LEU A 221 -10.16 10.38 -2.60
N GLY A 222 -8.94 10.45 -3.12
CA GLY A 222 -8.19 11.69 -3.26
C GLY A 222 -8.32 12.41 -4.60
N GLU A 223 -9.33 12.12 -5.41
CA GLU A 223 -9.55 12.88 -6.65
C GLU A 223 -9.91 14.34 -6.34
N GLY A 224 -9.28 15.28 -7.04
CA GLY A 224 -9.45 16.72 -6.82
C GLY A 224 -8.88 17.24 -5.49
N LEU A 225 -8.27 16.36 -4.66
CA LEU A 225 -7.73 16.73 -3.35
C LEU A 225 -6.57 17.73 -3.48
N GLY A 226 -5.68 17.53 -4.47
CA GLY A 226 -4.53 18.41 -4.69
C GLY A 226 -4.90 19.85 -5.06
N ALA A 227 -6.07 20.05 -5.68
CA ALA A 227 -6.56 21.37 -6.09
C ALA A 227 -7.46 22.04 -5.04
N SER A 228 -8.18 21.25 -4.23
CA SER A 228 -9.20 21.75 -3.30
C SER A 228 -8.82 21.70 -1.82
N GLY A 229 -7.79 20.93 -1.43
CA GLY A 229 -7.44 20.65 -0.04
C GLY A 229 -8.44 19.73 0.69
N ARG A 230 -9.48 19.23 0.01
CA ARG A 230 -10.62 18.55 0.64
C ARG A 230 -11.04 17.30 -0.14
N LEU A 231 -11.59 16.31 0.57
CA LEU A 231 -12.27 15.16 -0.03
C LEU A 231 -13.62 15.61 -0.58
N SER A 232 -13.93 15.25 -1.83
CA SER A 232 -15.24 15.53 -2.45
C SER A 232 -16.35 14.65 -1.87
N SER A 233 -17.61 15.10 -1.97
CA SER A 233 -18.80 14.32 -1.57
C SER A 233 -18.79 12.94 -2.22
N ASP A 234 -18.63 12.93 -3.54
CA ASP A 234 -18.77 11.75 -4.39
C ASP A 234 -17.66 10.72 -4.11
N ALA A 235 -16.45 11.19 -3.83
CA ALA A 235 -15.33 10.34 -3.45
C ALA A 235 -15.52 9.73 -2.04
N MET A 236 -16.03 10.53 -1.09
CA MET A 236 -16.42 10.04 0.24
C MET A 236 -17.55 9.00 0.16
N ASP A 237 -18.59 9.24 -0.65
CA ASP A 237 -19.72 8.34 -0.81
C ASP A 237 -19.30 6.98 -1.39
N ARG A 238 -18.51 6.99 -2.47
CA ARG A 238 -17.95 5.74 -3.06
C ARG A 238 -17.08 4.98 -2.06
N ALA A 239 -16.31 5.69 -1.22
CA ALA A 239 -15.50 5.08 -0.19
C ALA A 239 -16.36 4.48 0.94
N VAL A 240 -17.39 5.18 1.42
CA VAL A 240 -18.36 4.65 2.39
C VAL A 240 -19.03 3.38 1.86
N GLU A 241 -19.48 3.35 0.60
CA GLU A 241 -20.07 2.13 0.02
C GLU A 241 -19.09 0.96 -0.05
N ALA A 242 -17.82 1.21 -0.37
CA ALA A 242 -16.78 0.19 -0.32
C ALA A 242 -16.57 -0.34 1.11
N LEU A 243 -16.59 0.56 2.10
CA LEU A 243 -16.41 0.25 3.52
C LEU A 243 -17.62 -0.49 4.12
N ARG A 244 -18.85 -0.24 3.66
CA ARG A 244 -20.04 -1.04 4.04
C ARG A 244 -19.89 -2.51 3.62
N VAL A 245 -19.37 -2.77 2.41
CA VAL A 245 -19.07 -4.14 1.95
C VAL A 245 -17.99 -4.80 2.83
N CYS A 246 -16.94 -4.06 3.18
CA CYS A 246 -15.93 -4.51 4.15
C CYS A 246 -16.56 -4.84 5.52
N ALA A 247 -17.43 -3.98 6.04
CA ALA A 247 -18.11 -4.19 7.31
C ALA A 247 -18.97 -5.47 7.31
N GLY A 248 -19.70 -5.74 6.22
CA GLY A 248 -20.44 -7.01 6.05
C GLY A 248 -19.54 -8.24 6.04
N LYS A 249 -18.38 -8.19 5.36
CA LYS A 249 -17.37 -9.27 5.35
C LYS A 249 -16.72 -9.51 6.70
N LEU A 250 -16.63 -8.49 7.55
CA LEU A 250 -16.07 -8.57 8.90
C LEU A 250 -17.11 -9.08 9.92
N LYS A 251 -18.35 -8.56 9.86
CA LYS A 251 -19.46 -8.98 10.75
C LYS A 251 -19.85 -10.45 10.62
N THR A 252 -19.59 -11.08 9.47
CA THR A 252 -19.92 -12.49 9.20
C THR A 252 -18.89 -13.49 9.72
N ARG A 253 -17.85 -13.06 10.45
CA ARG A 253 -16.71 -13.89 10.84
C ARG A 253 -16.19 -13.55 12.24
N GLU A 254 -15.71 -14.55 12.95
CA GLU A 254 -15.00 -14.38 14.22
C GLU A 254 -13.57 -13.88 13.96
N ILE A 255 -13.41 -12.57 13.85
CA ILE A 255 -12.11 -11.92 13.68
C ILE A 255 -11.47 -11.69 15.05
N ARG A 256 -10.39 -12.43 15.33
CA ARG A 256 -9.61 -12.34 16.56
C ARG A 256 -9.02 -10.95 16.78
N ARG A 257 -8.43 -10.37 15.72
CA ARG A 257 -7.81 -9.03 15.74
C ARG A 257 -7.87 -8.39 14.37
N MET A 258 -8.21 -7.12 14.31
CA MET A 258 -8.18 -6.33 13.08
C MET A 258 -7.46 -5.00 13.26
N ARG A 259 -6.90 -4.49 12.16
CA ARG A 259 -6.45 -3.10 12.01
C ARG A 259 -6.99 -2.54 10.71
N LEU A 260 -7.57 -1.36 10.79
CA LEU A 260 -8.23 -0.68 9.68
C LEU A 260 -7.56 0.69 9.58
N ILE A 261 -6.86 0.96 8.49
CA ILE A 261 -6.04 2.17 8.33
C ILE A 261 -6.53 3.05 7.18
N ALA A 262 -6.31 4.35 7.31
CA ALA A 262 -6.39 5.33 6.25
C ALA A 262 -5.01 5.98 6.03
N THR A 263 -4.70 6.39 4.80
CA THR A 263 -3.37 6.89 4.42
C THR A 263 -3.43 8.31 3.83
N GLU A 264 -2.55 8.66 2.89
CA GLU A 264 -2.28 10.04 2.43
C GLU A 264 -3.53 10.88 2.12
N ALA A 265 -4.59 10.32 1.51
CA ALA A 265 -5.78 11.10 1.20
C ALA A 265 -6.51 11.63 2.45
N CYS A 266 -6.71 10.81 3.48
CA CYS A 266 -7.32 11.28 4.73
C CYS A 266 -6.34 12.14 5.54
N ARG A 267 -5.03 11.84 5.45
CA ARG A 267 -3.95 12.57 6.13
C ARG A 267 -3.75 13.99 5.60
N ALA A 268 -3.92 14.20 4.30
CA ALA A 268 -3.70 15.48 3.63
C ALA A 268 -4.97 16.36 3.54
N ALA A 269 -6.17 15.80 3.67
CA ALA A 269 -7.42 16.54 3.53
C ALA A 269 -7.86 17.24 4.82
N GLU A 270 -8.26 18.50 4.71
CA GLU A 270 -8.82 19.29 5.84
C GLU A 270 -10.04 18.62 6.51
N ASN A 271 -10.83 17.87 5.73
CA ASN A 271 -12.02 17.14 6.18
C ASN A 271 -11.77 15.64 6.40
N GLY A 272 -10.52 15.17 6.44
CA GLY A 272 -10.18 13.76 6.62
C GLY A 272 -10.76 13.14 7.90
N GLU A 273 -10.58 13.80 9.05
CA GLU A 273 -11.13 13.36 10.34
C GLU A 273 -12.67 13.35 10.35
N ALA A 274 -13.31 14.36 9.76
CA ALA A 274 -14.76 14.42 9.64
C ALA A 274 -15.32 13.28 8.78
N PHE A 275 -14.59 12.91 7.72
CA PHE A 275 -14.91 11.74 6.89
C PHE A 275 -14.74 10.43 7.67
N LEU A 276 -13.70 10.27 8.51
CA LEU A 276 -13.53 9.05 9.32
C LEU A 276 -14.59 8.93 10.44
N ALA A 277 -15.06 10.05 10.98
CA ALA A 277 -16.21 10.08 11.89
C ALA A 277 -17.48 9.55 11.18
N ARG A 278 -17.77 10.07 9.98
CA ARG A 278 -18.87 9.60 9.11
C ARG A 278 -18.76 8.10 8.78
N VAL A 279 -17.57 7.62 8.42
CA VAL A 279 -17.30 6.19 8.21
C VAL A 279 -17.64 5.36 9.45
N THR A 280 -17.26 5.83 10.63
CA THR A 280 -17.53 5.14 11.90
C THR A 280 -19.04 5.06 12.18
N GLU A 281 -19.77 6.16 11.96
CA GLU A 281 -21.22 6.25 12.14
C GLU A 281 -21.97 5.32 11.17
N GLU A 282 -21.68 5.39 9.88
CA GLU A 282 -22.44 4.68 8.84
C GLU A 282 -22.08 3.20 8.68
N THR A 283 -20.86 2.79 9.06
CA THR A 283 -20.37 1.42 8.83
C THR A 283 -20.06 0.65 10.12
N GLY A 284 -19.83 1.36 11.22
CA GLY A 284 -19.28 0.80 12.46
C GLY A 284 -17.76 0.59 12.45
N LEU A 285 -17.07 0.86 11.34
CA LEU A 285 -15.63 0.67 11.20
C LEU A 285 -14.86 1.89 11.71
N ARG A 286 -14.05 1.70 12.75
CA ARG A 286 -13.09 2.70 13.22
C ARG A 286 -11.77 2.53 12.48
N LEU A 287 -11.45 3.50 11.62
CA LEU A 287 -10.16 3.58 10.91
C LEU A 287 -9.23 4.54 11.64
N GLU A 288 -7.93 4.27 11.60
CA GLU A 288 -6.87 5.15 12.10
C GLU A 288 -6.07 5.76 10.94
N ILE A 289 -5.76 7.06 10.97
CA ILE A 289 -4.81 7.65 10.03
C ILE A 289 -3.40 7.28 10.50
N ILE A 290 -2.64 6.56 9.68
CA ILE A 290 -1.25 6.24 9.98
C ILE A 290 -0.30 7.33 9.47
N ASP A 291 0.87 7.46 10.10
CA ASP A 291 1.94 8.32 9.60
C ASP A 291 2.76 7.64 8.47
N ARG A 292 3.55 8.45 7.77
CA ARG A 292 4.38 8.04 6.63
C ARG A 292 5.49 7.06 7.01
N GLU A 293 6.04 7.17 8.23
CA GLU A 293 7.02 6.19 8.73
C GLU A 293 6.36 4.82 8.89
N THR A 294 5.18 4.76 9.52
CA THR A 294 4.40 3.53 9.72
C THR A 294 4.03 2.89 8.38
N GLU A 295 3.64 3.71 7.39
CA GLU A 295 3.32 3.27 6.03
C GLU A 295 4.53 2.57 5.37
N ALA A 296 5.69 3.23 5.35
CA ALA A 296 6.94 2.66 4.83
C ALA A 296 7.36 1.39 5.59
N ARG A 297 7.25 1.37 6.92
CA ARG A 297 7.60 0.20 7.74
C ARG A 297 6.66 -0.99 7.50
N LEU A 298 5.36 -0.75 7.29
CA LEU A 298 4.38 -1.79 6.98
C LEU A 298 4.59 -2.38 5.57
N ALA A 299 4.92 -1.54 4.57
CA ALA A 299 5.29 -2.01 3.24
C ALA A 299 6.50 -2.97 3.29
N VAL A 300 7.52 -2.64 4.08
CA VAL A 300 8.68 -3.50 4.34
C VAL A 300 8.31 -4.79 5.09
N SER A 301 7.47 -4.72 6.13
CA SER A 301 6.96 -5.92 6.82
C SER A 301 6.23 -6.87 5.84
N GLY A 302 5.34 -6.35 5.00
CA GLY A 302 4.55 -7.13 4.04
C GLY A 302 5.38 -7.80 2.93
N CYS A 303 6.43 -7.14 2.47
CA CYS A 303 7.33 -7.68 1.44
C CYS A 303 8.46 -8.58 1.99
N SER A 304 8.63 -8.67 3.32
CA SER A 304 9.79 -9.32 3.96
C SER A 304 10.13 -10.72 3.44
N SER A 305 9.11 -11.53 3.17
CA SER A 305 9.22 -12.88 2.58
C SER A 305 9.74 -12.95 1.13
N LEU A 306 9.84 -11.82 0.42
CA LEU A 306 10.36 -11.71 -0.96
C LEU A 306 11.84 -11.30 -1.00
N VAL A 307 12.43 -10.95 0.15
CA VAL A 307 13.86 -10.62 0.27
C VAL A 307 14.68 -11.90 0.39
N GLY A 308 15.71 -12.01 -0.46
CA GLY A 308 16.57 -13.17 -0.54
C GLY A 308 17.42 -13.44 0.71
N SER A 309 17.91 -14.67 0.83
CA SER A 309 18.96 -15.06 1.79
C SER A 309 20.31 -14.35 1.53
N GLU A 310 20.55 -14.06 0.26
CA GLU A 310 21.72 -13.45 -0.36
C GLU A 310 21.75 -11.93 -0.20
N ALA A 311 20.57 -11.29 -0.16
CA ALA A 311 20.43 -9.83 -0.14
C ALA A 311 21.19 -9.19 1.05
N ARG A 312 22.01 -8.20 0.74
CA ARG A 312 22.73 -7.31 1.68
C ARG A 312 22.17 -5.91 1.67
N SER A 313 21.66 -5.47 0.53
CA SER A 313 20.99 -4.17 0.34
C SER A 313 19.63 -4.40 -0.30
N VAL A 314 18.60 -3.71 0.18
CA VAL A 314 17.28 -3.67 -0.47
C VAL A 314 16.82 -2.23 -0.56
N VAL A 315 16.38 -1.82 -1.75
CA VAL A 315 15.53 -0.63 -1.92
C VAL A 315 14.13 -1.17 -2.16
N LEU A 316 13.23 -0.89 -1.22
CA LEU A 316 11.82 -1.20 -1.35
C LEU A 316 11.05 0.08 -1.59
N PHE A 317 10.07 0.05 -2.49
CA PHE A 317 9.18 1.18 -2.73
C PHE A 317 7.72 0.75 -2.93
N ASP A 318 6.80 1.54 -2.40
CA ASP A 318 5.36 1.45 -2.63
C ASP A 318 4.91 2.65 -3.46
N ILE A 319 4.30 2.42 -4.62
CA ILE A 319 3.75 3.49 -5.46
C ILE A 319 2.25 3.57 -5.15
N GLY A 320 1.92 4.49 -4.24
CA GLY A 320 0.56 4.78 -3.81
C GLY A 320 -0.22 5.64 -4.81
N GLY A 321 -1.41 6.07 -4.38
CA GLY A 321 -2.23 7.01 -5.16
C GLY A 321 -1.85 8.48 -4.90
N GLY A 322 -1.60 8.85 -3.64
CA GLY A 322 -1.27 10.22 -3.24
C GLY A 322 0.22 10.42 -2.91
N SER A 323 0.84 9.42 -2.31
CA SER A 323 2.25 9.37 -1.91
C SER A 323 2.96 8.16 -2.54
N SER A 324 4.29 8.13 -2.42
CA SER A 324 5.12 6.96 -2.73
C SER A 324 6.21 6.80 -1.67
N GLU A 325 6.16 5.72 -0.90
CA GLU A 325 7.09 5.43 0.18
C GLU A 325 8.31 4.66 -0.33
N ILE A 326 9.50 5.01 0.15
CA ILE A 326 10.76 4.37 -0.22
C ILE A 326 11.54 4.05 1.05
N ALA A 327 12.03 2.82 1.18
CA ALA A 327 12.80 2.33 2.32
C ALA A 327 14.11 1.66 1.86
N VAL A 328 15.23 2.15 2.40
CA VAL A 328 16.58 1.61 2.15
C VAL A 328 17.03 0.77 3.32
N ILE A 329 17.14 -0.53 3.09
CA ILE A 329 17.36 -1.56 4.08
C ILE A 329 18.77 -2.13 3.91
N ARG A 330 19.54 -2.21 4.99
CA ARG A 330 20.89 -2.82 4.98
C ARG A 330 20.92 -4.02 5.91
N ILE A 331 21.13 -5.19 5.31
CA ILE A 331 21.08 -6.50 5.97
C ILE A 331 22.50 -6.96 6.26
N GLY A 332 23.02 -6.51 7.42
CA GLY A 332 24.29 -6.97 7.96
C GLY A 332 24.27 -8.45 8.38
N GLU A 333 25.33 -8.88 9.07
CA GLU A 333 25.46 -10.27 9.55
C GLU A 333 24.33 -10.68 10.52
N ASN A 334 23.85 -9.75 11.34
CA ASN A 334 22.80 -9.99 12.32
C ASN A 334 21.39 -9.85 11.71
N ARG A 335 20.93 -10.87 10.98
CA ARG A 335 19.57 -10.92 10.41
C ARG A 335 18.48 -11.04 11.51
N SER A 336 18.00 -9.89 12.00
CA SER A 336 16.71 -9.76 12.72
C SER A 336 15.57 -10.42 11.94
N SER A 337 14.63 -11.08 12.65
CA SER A 337 13.45 -11.70 12.07
C SER A 337 12.41 -10.71 11.54
N ARG A 338 12.43 -9.45 12.02
CA ARG A 338 11.66 -8.34 11.46
C ARG A 338 12.55 -7.52 10.54
N LEU A 339 12.25 -7.52 9.24
CA LEU A 339 13.02 -6.79 8.22
C LEU A 339 12.94 -5.26 8.42
N ALA A 340 11.80 -4.74 8.87
CA ALA A 340 11.61 -3.31 9.16
C ALA A 340 12.51 -2.76 10.28
N ASN A 341 13.27 -3.62 10.99
CA ASN A 341 14.29 -3.18 11.95
C ASN A 341 15.65 -2.88 11.28
N HIS A 342 15.82 -3.23 10.00
CA HIS A 342 17.01 -2.99 9.18
C HIS A 342 16.87 -1.80 8.24
N ILE A 343 15.74 -1.08 8.30
CA ILE A 343 15.56 0.19 7.58
C ILE A 343 16.58 1.18 8.12
N THR A 344 17.44 1.67 7.24
CA THR A 344 18.50 2.64 7.55
C THR A 344 18.06 4.07 7.21
N HIS A 345 17.38 4.22 6.08
CA HIS A 345 16.84 5.48 5.57
C HIS A 345 15.47 5.18 4.97
N TRP A 346 14.54 6.13 5.07
CA TRP A 346 13.26 6.07 4.38
C TRP A 346 12.81 7.49 4.01
N THR A 347 11.93 7.58 3.03
CA THR A 347 11.21 8.81 2.67
C THR A 347 9.81 8.46 2.17
N SER A 348 8.92 9.45 2.15
CA SER A 348 7.58 9.36 1.59
C SER A 348 7.39 10.56 0.67
N LEU A 349 7.55 10.36 -0.63
CA LEU A 349 7.36 11.44 -1.59
C LEU A 349 5.88 11.85 -1.60
N PRO A 350 5.53 13.15 -1.60
CA PRO A 350 4.15 13.64 -1.68
C PRO A 350 3.61 13.56 -3.13
N VAL A 351 3.87 12.42 -3.79
CA VAL A 351 3.45 12.12 -5.15
C VAL A 351 3.13 10.63 -5.29
N GLY A 352 1.98 10.34 -5.87
CA GLY A 352 1.55 9.00 -6.26
C GLY A 352 0.83 9.08 -7.61
N VAL A 353 0.27 7.95 -8.08
CA VAL A 353 -0.26 7.88 -9.45
C VAL A 353 -1.44 8.81 -9.72
N VAL A 354 -2.25 9.14 -8.70
CA VAL A 354 -3.38 10.07 -8.82
C VAL A 354 -2.84 11.51 -8.85
N THR A 355 -2.05 11.90 -7.85
CA THR A 355 -1.60 13.29 -7.72
C THR A 355 -0.65 13.72 -8.84
N LEU A 356 0.14 12.81 -9.41
CA LEU A 356 0.95 13.11 -10.60
C LEU A 356 0.10 13.18 -11.88
N SER A 357 -0.85 12.26 -12.06
CA SER A 357 -1.78 12.29 -13.21
C SER A 357 -2.73 13.49 -13.18
N GLU A 358 -3.02 14.07 -12.01
CA GLU A 358 -3.81 15.31 -11.90
C GLU A 358 -3.00 16.55 -12.30
N ARG A 359 -1.68 16.57 -12.03
CA ARG A 359 -0.79 17.69 -12.39
C ARG A 359 -0.48 17.74 -13.89
N HIS A 360 -0.29 16.58 -14.52
CA HIS A 360 0.19 16.48 -15.92
C HIS A 360 -0.89 16.00 -16.90
N GLY A 361 -2.00 15.44 -16.41
CA GLY A 361 -2.89 14.62 -17.22
C GLY A 361 -2.40 13.17 -17.32
N GLY A 362 -3.29 12.28 -17.76
CA GLY A 362 -3.01 10.84 -17.86
C GLY A 362 -3.59 10.11 -19.07
N ARG A 363 -4.47 10.77 -19.84
CA ARG A 363 -5.11 10.17 -21.03
C ARG A 363 -4.20 10.25 -22.25
N ASP A 364 -3.68 11.44 -22.53
CA ASP A 364 -2.90 11.74 -23.73
C ASP A 364 -1.47 12.14 -23.32
N VAL A 365 -0.68 11.12 -22.95
CA VAL A 365 0.70 11.28 -22.46
C VAL A 365 1.68 11.06 -23.60
N THR A 366 2.38 12.10 -24.02
CA THR A 366 3.47 12.01 -25.01
C THR A 366 4.79 11.59 -24.32
N PRO A 367 5.83 11.17 -25.06
CA PRO A 367 7.15 10.89 -24.49
C PRO A 367 7.77 12.08 -23.73
N GLU A 368 7.54 13.31 -24.21
CA GLU A 368 8.05 14.53 -23.59
C GLU A 368 7.33 14.82 -22.26
N LEU A 369 6.01 14.62 -22.21
CA LEU A 369 5.22 14.72 -20.99
C LEU A 369 5.55 13.60 -19.99
N PHE A 370 5.83 12.39 -20.48
CA PHE A 370 6.32 11.29 -19.66
C PHE A 370 7.66 11.64 -19.01
N GLU A 371 8.64 12.10 -19.79
CA GLU A 371 9.95 12.53 -19.26
C GLU A 371 9.82 13.75 -18.31
N THR A 372 8.85 14.65 -18.54
CA THR A 372 8.54 15.75 -17.61
C THR A 372 8.03 15.23 -16.26
N MET A 373 7.15 14.22 -16.26
CA MET A 373 6.70 13.53 -15.04
C MET A 373 7.86 12.82 -14.33
N VAL A 374 8.77 12.19 -15.07
CA VAL A 374 9.96 11.53 -14.48
C VAL A 374 10.84 12.55 -13.76
N ARG A 375 11.19 13.65 -14.42
CA ARG A 375 12.05 14.71 -13.87
C ARG A 375 11.48 15.39 -12.63
N GLU A 376 10.16 15.56 -12.57
CA GLU A 376 9.50 16.08 -11.35
C GLU A 376 9.78 15.16 -10.16
N VAL A 377 9.65 13.84 -10.35
CA VAL A 377 9.87 12.85 -9.30
C VAL A 377 11.37 12.71 -8.98
N GLU A 378 12.26 12.78 -9.97
CA GLU A 378 13.72 12.85 -9.76
C GLU A 378 14.09 14.03 -8.86
N GLY A 379 13.57 15.24 -9.12
CA GLY A 379 13.78 16.41 -8.26
C GLY A 379 13.22 16.26 -6.84
N MET A 380 12.27 15.34 -6.60
CA MET A 380 11.86 14.94 -5.24
C MET A 380 12.84 13.95 -4.60
N LEU A 381 13.34 12.98 -5.37
CA LEU A 381 14.32 11.98 -4.95
C LEU A 381 15.70 12.57 -4.65
N GLU A 382 16.08 13.67 -5.30
CA GLU A 382 17.30 14.42 -5.01
C GLU A 382 17.32 14.98 -3.58
N ARG A 383 16.16 15.34 -3.02
CA ARG A 383 16.02 15.81 -1.64
C ARG A 383 16.13 14.69 -0.60
N PHE A 384 16.07 13.42 -1.02
CA PHE A 384 16.26 12.28 -0.14
C PHE A 384 17.76 12.04 0.09
N ASP A 385 18.26 12.56 1.21
CA ASP A 385 19.62 12.31 1.71
C ASP A 385 19.75 10.84 2.15
N CYS A 386 20.15 10.01 1.19
CA CYS A 386 20.47 8.61 1.38
C CYS A 386 21.86 8.34 0.78
N PRO A 387 22.83 7.83 1.58
CA PRO A 387 24.13 7.43 1.06
C PRO A 387 24.00 6.36 -0.04
N PRO A 388 24.95 6.29 -0.99
CA PRO A 388 24.95 5.31 -2.06
C PRO A 388 24.68 3.88 -1.57
N VAL A 389 23.81 3.16 -2.28
CA VAL A 389 23.41 1.79 -1.94
C VAL A 389 24.40 0.82 -2.57
N GLN A 390 25.14 0.10 -1.73
CA GLN A 390 26.08 -0.93 -2.18
C GLN A 390 25.33 -2.03 -2.95
N GLY A 391 25.88 -2.40 -4.10
CA GLY A 391 25.32 -3.42 -5.00
C GLY A 391 24.38 -2.91 -6.08
N ALA A 392 23.86 -1.67 -6.00
CA ALA A 392 22.88 -1.16 -6.99
C ALA A 392 23.38 -1.28 -8.45
N ALA A 393 24.52 -0.67 -8.76
CA ALA A 393 25.13 -0.72 -10.09
C ALA A 393 26.02 -1.98 -10.33
N ARG A 394 25.79 -3.10 -9.62
CA ARG A 394 26.59 -4.33 -9.77
C ARG A 394 25.68 -5.55 -9.90
N ASP A 395 25.99 -6.43 -10.85
CA ASP A 395 25.36 -7.75 -10.96
C ASP A 395 25.93 -8.74 -9.91
N SER A 396 25.99 -8.30 -8.65
CA SER A 396 26.49 -9.11 -7.53
C SER A 396 25.40 -9.93 -6.85
N GLY A 397 24.14 -9.79 -7.28
CA GLY A 397 22.98 -10.52 -6.75
C GLY A 397 22.60 -10.20 -5.30
N ASP A 398 23.36 -9.34 -4.62
CA ASP A 398 23.19 -8.96 -3.21
C ASP A 398 22.38 -7.66 -3.03
N PHE A 399 22.06 -6.96 -4.12
CA PHE A 399 21.10 -5.86 -4.15
C PHE A 399 19.75 -6.31 -4.72
N HIS A 400 18.67 -5.99 -4.00
CA HIS A 400 17.30 -6.22 -4.45
C HIS A 400 16.55 -4.88 -4.57
N LEU A 401 16.09 -4.55 -5.78
CA LEU A 401 15.10 -3.51 -6.00
C LEU A 401 13.70 -4.15 -5.95
N ILE A 402 12.84 -3.76 -5.02
CA ILE A 402 11.52 -4.39 -4.80
C ILE A 402 10.42 -3.33 -4.86
N GLY A 403 9.55 -3.42 -5.86
CA GLY A 403 8.37 -2.57 -5.98
C GLY A 403 7.11 -3.28 -5.48
N THR A 404 6.18 -2.52 -4.89
CA THR A 404 4.83 -3.00 -4.57
C THR A 404 3.71 -2.07 -5.09
N SER A 405 2.46 -2.45 -4.83
CA SER A 405 1.22 -1.78 -5.22
C SER A 405 0.89 -1.83 -6.72
N GLY A 406 -0.14 -1.08 -7.11
CA GLY A 406 -0.89 -1.25 -8.36
C GLY A 406 -0.06 -1.06 -9.62
N THR A 407 0.92 -0.16 -9.60
CA THR A 407 1.76 0.16 -10.77
C THR A 407 2.56 -1.06 -11.23
N VAL A 408 3.44 -1.58 -10.37
CA VAL A 408 4.35 -2.68 -10.71
C VAL A 408 3.63 -4.00 -10.92
N THR A 409 2.54 -4.25 -10.17
CA THR A 409 1.70 -5.44 -10.35
C THR A 409 0.92 -5.41 -11.66
N THR A 410 0.49 -4.23 -12.12
CA THR A 410 -0.12 -4.05 -13.44
C THR A 410 0.91 -4.23 -14.55
N LEU A 411 2.11 -3.65 -14.41
CA LEU A 411 3.20 -3.80 -15.37
C LEU A 411 3.59 -5.28 -15.56
N ALA A 412 3.72 -6.03 -14.46
CA ALA A 412 3.94 -7.48 -14.49
C ALA A 412 2.79 -8.24 -15.15
N GLY A 413 1.53 -7.85 -14.90
CA GLY A 413 0.37 -8.46 -15.56
C GLY A 413 0.36 -8.25 -17.08
N VAL A 414 0.78 -7.07 -17.55
CA VAL A 414 0.94 -6.74 -18.97
C VAL A 414 2.14 -7.47 -19.60
N HIS A 415 3.26 -7.57 -18.88
CA HIS A 415 4.44 -8.33 -19.30
C HIS A 415 4.14 -9.82 -19.49
N LEU A 416 3.41 -10.42 -18.54
CA LEU A 416 3.02 -11.84 -18.56
C LEU A 416 1.84 -12.16 -19.50
N ASP A 417 1.35 -11.15 -20.24
CA ASP A 417 0.19 -11.17 -21.13
C ASP A 417 -1.03 -11.91 -20.53
N LEU A 418 -1.41 -11.51 -19.31
CA LEU A 418 -2.48 -12.22 -18.60
C LEU A 418 -3.86 -11.86 -19.19
N PRO A 419 -4.74 -12.86 -19.47
CA PRO A 419 -6.10 -12.59 -19.94
C PRO A 419 -7.00 -11.97 -18.86
N ARG A 420 -6.53 -11.96 -17.60
CA ARG A 420 -7.06 -11.23 -16.44
C ARG A 420 -6.00 -11.23 -15.34
N TYR A 421 -6.05 -10.26 -14.43
CA TYR A 421 -5.14 -10.24 -13.28
C TYR A 421 -5.20 -11.54 -12.46
N ASP A 422 -4.04 -12.14 -12.20
CA ASP A 422 -3.87 -13.28 -11.28
C ASP A 422 -2.64 -13.08 -10.39
N ARG A 423 -2.89 -12.71 -9.14
CA ARG A 423 -1.89 -12.52 -8.08
C ARG A 423 -0.87 -13.66 -8.01
N ARG A 424 -1.27 -14.91 -8.24
CA ARG A 424 -0.39 -16.08 -8.12
C ARG A 424 0.66 -16.15 -9.23
N ARG A 425 0.43 -15.48 -10.36
CA ARG A 425 1.39 -15.35 -11.47
C ARG A 425 2.23 -14.08 -11.37
N VAL A 426 1.77 -13.06 -10.64
CA VAL A 426 2.41 -11.73 -10.52
C VAL A 426 3.33 -11.61 -9.29
N ASP A 427 2.89 -12.14 -8.15
CA ASP A 427 3.56 -11.95 -6.87
C ASP A 427 4.92 -12.67 -6.80
N GLY A 428 5.97 -11.90 -6.54
CA GLY A 428 7.34 -12.40 -6.39
C GLY A 428 8.09 -12.62 -7.71
N VAL A 429 7.52 -12.25 -8.86
CA VAL A 429 8.18 -12.28 -10.17
C VAL A 429 9.36 -11.33 -10.20
N TRP A 430 10.41 -11.73 -10.93
CA TRP A 430 11.52 -10.86 -11.31
C TRP A 430 11.29 -10.35 -12.74
N LEU A 431 11.52 -9.07 -12.96
CA LEU A 431 11.58 -8.43 -14.27
C LEU A 431 12.99 -7.84 -14.43
N SER A 432 13.65 -8.11 -15.54
CA SER A 432 14.91 -7.45 -15.89
C SER A 432 14.70 -5.97 -16.19
N ASP A 433 15.78 -5.20 -16.14
CA ASP A 433 15.75 -3.77 -16.45
C ASP A 433 15.20 -3.51 -17.88
N ASP A 434 15.66 -4.28 -18.87
CA ASP A 434 15.20 -4.23 -20.25
C ASP A 434 13.71 -4.56 -20.41
N GLU A 435 13.19 -5.55 -19.67
CA GLU A 435 11.76 -5.92 -19.72
C GLU A 435 10.88 -4.79 -19.17
N VAL A 436 11.32 -4.10 -18.10
CA VAL A 436 10.59 -2.97 -17.52
C VAL A 436 10.59 -1.79 -18.51
N THR A 437 11.75 -1.46 -19.09
CA THR A 437 11.91 -0.43 -20.14
C THR A 437 11.01 -0.72 -21.35
N ALA A 438 11.03 -1.96 -21.86
CA ALA A 438 10.20 -2.37 -22.99
C ALA A 438 8.70 -2.27 -22.68
N MET A 439 8.28 -2.57 -21.45
CA MET A 439 6.87 -2.42 -21.05
C MET A 439 6.46 -0.96 -20.88
N GLN A 440 7.31 -0.09 -20.33
CA GLN A 440 7.03 1.36 -20.29
C GLN A 440 6.86 1.92 -21.71
N ALA A 441 7.77 1.59 -22.63
CA ALA A 441 7.68 2.00 -24.04
C ALA A 441 6.42 1.46 -24.74
N LYS A 442 6.04 0.19 -24.48
CA LYS A 442 4.82 -0.44 -25.00
C LYS A 442 3.54 0.24 -24.47
N LEU A 443 3.50 0.63 -23.20
CA LEU A 443 2.36 1.35 -22.62
C LEU A 443 2.25 2.78 -23.15
N LEU A 444 3.39 3.43 -23.40
CA LEU A 444 3.46 4.78 -23.95
C LEU A 444 3.07 4.85 -25.43
N SER A 445 3.24 3.75 -26.19
CA SER A 445 2.79 3.66 -27.58
C SER A 445 1.30 3.35 -27.74
N TRP A 446 0.60 3.01 -26.66
CA TRP A 446 -0.85 2.79 -26.64
C TRP A 446 -1.60 4.09 -26.34
N ASP A 447 -2.71 4.31 -27.04
CA ASP A 447 -3.67 5.36 -26.71
C ASP A 447 -4.47 5.00 -25.43
N PHE A 448 -5.28 5.95 -24.94
CA PHE A 448 -6.12 5.71 -23.77
C PHE A 448 -7.07 4.51 -23.97
N ALA A 449 -7.63 4.30 -25.17
CA ALA A 449 -8.54 3.20 -25.44
C ALA A 449 -7.83 1.83 -25.38
N GLY A 450 -6.64 1.71 -25.97
CA GLY A 450 -5.81 0.51 -25.89
C GLY A 450 -5.39 0.18 -24.46
N ARG A 451 -5.00 1.19 -23.66
CA ARG A 451 -4.71 1.00 -22.23
C ARG A 451 -5.96 0.57 -21.45
N ALA A 452 -7.12 1.17 -21.69
CA ALA A 452 -8.37 0.82 -21.03
C ALA A 452 -8.89 -0.59 -21.40
N ALA A 453 -8.65 -1.03 -22.63
CA ALA A 453 -9.03 -2.35 -23.12
C ALA A 453 -8.13 -3.49 -22.58
N ASN A 454 -6.95 -3.18 -22.03
CA ASN A 454 -6.06 -4.21 -21.50
C ASN A 454 -6.63 -4.87 -20.22
N PRO A 455 -6.74 -6.21 -20.14
CA PRO A 455 -7.36 -6.91 -19.00
C PRO A 455 -6.66 -6.76 -17.65
N CYS A 456 -5.38 -6.35 -17.63
CA CYS A 456 -4.63 -6.09 -16.40
C CYS A 456 -4.69 -4.63 -15.95
N ILE A 457 -4.97 -3.69 -16.85
CA ILE A 457 -5.08 -2.26 -16.54
C ILE A 457 -6.55 -1.93 -16.17
N GLY A 458 -7.45 -2.09 -17.14
CA GLY A 458 -8.86 -1.68 -17.06
C GLY A 458 -9.08 -0.17 -17.20
N PRO A 459 -10.33 0.27 -17.47
CA PRO A 459 -10.66 1.68 -17.69
C PRO A 459 -10.33 2.56 -16.48
N ASP A 460 -10.61 2.07 -15.27
CA ASP A 460 -10.41 2.78 -13.99
C ASP A 460 -8.94 3.09 -13.63
N ARG A 461 -7.97 2.64 -14.45
CA ARG A 461 -6.52 2.89 -14.25
C ARG A 461 -5.79 3.30 -15.54
N ALA A 462 -6.48 3.42 -16.68
CA ALA A 462 -5.87 3.71 -17.97
C ALA A 462 -5.28 5.12 -18.08
N ASP A 463 -5.81 6.05 -17.30
CA ASP A 463 -5.29 7.39 -17.03
C ASP A 463 -4.09 7.36 -16.06
N LEU A 464 -4.15 6.56 -15.01
CA LEU A 464 -3.14 6.56 -13.94
C LEU A 464 -1.85 5.78 -14.28
N VAL A 465 -1.90 4.82 -15.21
CA VAL A 465 -0.82 3.84 -15.41
C VAL A 465 0.51 4.46 -15.86
N LEU A 466 0.48 5.50 -16.71
CA LEU A 466 1.70 6.15 -17.21
C LEU A 466 2.36 7.06 -16.17
N ALA A 467 1.56 7.75 -15.33
CA ALA A 467 2.09 8.47 -14.17
C ALA A 467 2.80 7.51 -13.19
N GLY A 468 2.24 6.33 -12.94
CA GLY A 468 2.92 5.29 -12.17
C GLY A 468 4.22 4.80 -12.83
N CYS A 469 4.23 4.63 -14.15
CA CYS A 469 5.43 4.26 -14.89
C CYS A 469 6.54 5.33 -14.81
N ALA A 470 6.18 6.62 -14.71
CA ALA A 470 7.13 7.72 -14.53
C ALA A 470 7.74 7.75 -13.12
N ILE A 471 6.94 7.50 -12.08
CA ILE A 471 7.45 7.35 -10.70
C ILE A 471 8.42 6.16 -10.61
N LEU A 472 8.05 5.02 -11.20
CA LEU A 472 8.92 3.84 -11.28
C LEU A 472 10.24 4.12 -12.00
N GLU A 473 10.19 4.90 -13.09
CA GLU A 473 11.37 5.27 -13.87
C GLU A 473 12.34 6.14 -13.07
N ALA A 474 11.85 7.18 -12.40
CA ALA A 474 12.67 8.03 -11.53
C ALA A 474 13.35 7.21 -10.41
N ILE A 475 12.64 6.22 -9.84
CA ILE A 475 13.19 5.30 -8.83
C ILE A 475 14.29 4.41 -9.45
N ARG A 476 14.09 3.87 -10.66
CA ARG A 476 15.11 3.06 -11.36
C ARG A 476 16.35 3.87 -11.73
N ARG A 477 16.20 5.12 -12.16
CA ARG A 477 17.33 6.03 -12.42
C ARG A 477 18.11 6.36 -11.15
N ARG A 478 17.43 6.55 -10.01
CA ARG A 478 18.05 6.81 -8.70
C ARG A 478 18.75 5.58 -8.11
N TRP A 479 18.18 4.38 -8.30
CA TRP A 479 18.78 3.11 -7.89
C TRP A 479 18.74 2.10 -9.05
N PRO A 480 19.72 2.18 -9.97
CA PRO A 480 19.86 1.20 -11.05
C PRO A 480 19.93 -0.22 -10.48
N SER A 481 19.39 -1.18 -11.23
CA SER A 481 19.38 -2.60 -10.86
C SER A 481 19.22 -3.44 -12.13
N PRO A 482 19.96 -4.54 -12.32
CA PRO A 482 19.75 -5.42 -13.48
C PRO A 482 18.35 -6.08 -13.49
N ARG A 483 17.67 -6.09 -12.33
CA ARG A 483 16.31 -6.63 -12.17
C ARG A 483 15.55 -6.00 -11.00
N MET A 484 14.24 -5.88 -11.15
CA MET A 484 13.27 -5.53 -10.10
C MET A 484 12.48 -6.79 -9.70
N ARG A 485 12.14 -6.91 -8.42
CA ARG A 485 11.15 -7.87 -7.94
C ARG A 485 9.80 -7.19 -7.72
N VAL A 486 8.74 -7.83 -8.20
CA VAL A 486 7.36 -7.36 -8.04
C VAL A 486 6.72 -8.02 -6.83
N ALA A 487 6.08 -7.21 -5.97
CA ALA A 487 5.29 -7.68 -4.84
C ALA A 487 3.81 -7.33 -5.04
N ASP A 488 2.93 -8.33 -4.95
CA ASP A 488 1.50 -8.09 -4.65
C ASP A 488 1.31 -8.27 -3.15
N ARG A 489 2.11 -7.54 -2.35
CA ARG A 489 2.10 -7.55 -0.89
C ARG A 489 2.55 -6.19 -0.40
N GLY A 490 1.81 -5.57 0.52
CA GLY A 490 2.17 -4.24 1.03
C GLY A 490 1.62 -4.04 2.43
N LEU A 491 1.03 -2.87 2.67
CA LEU A 491 0.47 -2.44 3.96
C LEU A 491 -0.39 -3.53 4.63
N ARG A 492 -1.36 -4.14 3.93
CA ARG A 492 -2.24 -5.20 4.50
C ARG A 492 -1.47 -6.42 4.95
N GLU A 493 -0.58 -6.94 4.13
CA GLU A 493 0.27 -8.08 4.47
C GLU A 493 1.24 -7.73 5.61
N GLY A 494 1.71 -6.49 5.70
CA GLY A 494 2.46 -5.95 6.85
C GLY A 494 1.63 -5.94 8.13
N LEU A 495 0.43 -5.36 8.11
CA LEU A 495 -0.51 -5.29 9.24
C LEU A 495 -0.84 -6.69 9.78
N LEU A 496 -1.17 -7.64 8.88
CA LEU A 496 -1.42 -9.03 9.24
C LEU A 496 -0.18 -9.67 9.89
N THR A 497 1.00 -9.47 9.30
CA THR A 497 2.26 -10.05 9.78
C THR A 497 2.64 -9.52 11.15
N ASP A 498 2.53 -8.21 11.38
CA ASP A 498 2.87 -7.61 12.67
C ASP A 498 1.86 -8.01 13.75
N MET A 499 0.55 -8.00 13.48
CA MET A 499 -0.46 -8.51 14.41
C MET A 499 -0.23 -9.97 14.81
N MET A 500 -0.04 -10.86 13.82
CA MET A 500 0.22 -12.29 14.07
C MET A 500 1.54 -12.53 14.84
N ALA A 501 2.57 -11.73 14.57
CA ALA A 501 3.86 -11.83 15.25
C ALA A 501 3.81 -11.31 16.70
N ASP A 502 3.05 -10.25 16.97
CA ASP A 502 2.82 -9.70 18.31
C ASP A 502 1.99 -10.64 19.19
N ASP A 503 0.88 -11.16 18.65
CA ASP A 503 0.07 -12.21 19.26
C ASP A 503 0.84 -13.53 19.45
N GLY A 504 1.98 -13.67 18.76
CA GLY A 504 2.93 -14.77 18.95
C GLY A 504 2.50 -16.08 18.31
N VAL A 505 1.55 -16.08 17.36
CA VAL A 505 0.96 -17.30 16.76
C VAL A 505 2.00 -18.21 16.08
N TRP A 506 3.13 -17.64 15.67
CA TRP A 506 4.25 -18.35 15.04
C TRP A 506 5.38 -18.77 16.00
N ARG A 507 5.26 -18.45 17.30
CA ARG A 507 6.24 -18.89 18.31
C ARG A 507 6.02 -20.37 18.59
N ARG A 508 6.81 -21.23 17.93
CA ARG A 508 6.84 -22.68 18.20
C ARG A 508 6.87 -22.94 19.70
N GLY A 509 5.99 -23.83 20.16
CA GLY A 509 5.60 -23.91 21.55
C GLY A 509 6.76 -24.05 22.54
N ARG A 510 7.00 -23.01 23.33
CA ARG A 510 7.13 -23.28 24.76
C ARG A 510 5.77 -23.83 25.21
N SER A 511 5.72 -25.14 25.40
CA SER A 511 4.67 -25.77 26.20
C SER A 511 4.37 -24.86 27.39
N ARG A 512 3.09 -24.48 27.56
CA ARG A 512 2.57 -24.04 28.85
C ARG A 512 2.68 -25.26 29.77
N ARG A 513 3.89 -25.54 30.25
CA ARG A 513 4.16 -26.57 31.26
C ARG A 513 3.35 -26.12 32.46
N GLY A 514 2.25 -26.83 32.70
CA GLY A 514 1.28 -26.45 33.72
C GLY A 514 2.01 -26.20 35.02
N HIS A 515 1.73 -25.06 35.64
CA HIS A 515 2.18 -24.79 36.99
C HIS A 515 1.35 -25.71 37.90
N ARG A 516 1.77 -26.98 38.04
CA ARG A 516 1.23 -27.85 39.08
C ARG A 516 1.44 -27.11 40.40
N PRO A 517 0.38 -26.85 41.18
CA PRO A 517 0.56 -26.41 42.56
C PRO A 517 1.49 -27.41 43.24
N LYS A 518 2.44 -26.92 44.05
CA LYS A 518 3.16 -27.82 44.95
C LYS A 518 2.15 -28.29 45.98
N ASP A 519 1.96 -29.61 46.06
CA ASP A 519 1.11 -30.23 47.07
C ASP A 519 1.52 -29.75 48.47
N MET A 520 0.53 -29.34 49.27
CA MET A 520 0.76 -29.06 50.68
C MET A 520 1.12 -30.36 51.37
N LYS A 521 2.34 -30.44 51.93
CA LYS A 521 2.62 -31.45 52.95
C LYS A 521 1.79 -31.12 54.19
N GLY A 522 0.80 -31.96 54.50
CA GLY A 522 0.19 -31.96 55.82
C GLY A 522 1.22 -32.31 56.91
N PRO A 523 0.99 -31.90 58.16
CA PRO A 523 1.89 -32.23 59.27
C PRO A 523 1.86 -33.75 59.54
N GLN A 524 3.03 -34.33 59.78
CA GLN A 524 3.13 -35.64 60.42
C GLN A 524 3.02 -35.47 61.94
N ALA A 525 2.43 -36.47 62.60
CA ALA A 525 2.29 -36.56 64.04
C ALA A 525 3.62 -36.89 64.73
#